data_AF-A0AA88M8P0-F1
#
_entry.id   AF-A0AA88M8P0-F1
#
_cell.length_a   1.000
_cell.length_b   1.000
_cell.length_c   1.000
_cell.angle_alpha   90.00
_cell.angle_beta   90.00
_cell.angle_gamma   90.00
#
_symmetry.space_group_name_H-M   'P 1'
#
loop_
_entity.id
_entity.type
_entity.pdbx_description
1 polymer ?
#
loop_
_entity_poly.entity_id
_entity_poly.type
_entity_poly.pdbx_seq_one_letter_code
_entity_poly.pdbx_strand_id
1 'polypeptide(L)'
;MPLWTAYTLSRQEDTTPIPEVSPGVQCIRVDPRVSAAHSQSCTAYNQNSQLTYGFLFPPELATSAESRYDASLITNTVPMYPAFKRIWSYLQATLLRRFAENNNGVNILAGPVFDYNYDGLRDTAEKIQEFSPVAPPVPTHYYTVVTSCQEMNQTVEECGRGLRVLSFILPHRADNSEACNSVEDELHWVEDLLKLHTARVRDVEILTGLDLYRSTNLTYTSTLSLKTYMHTFESDD
;
A
#
# COMPACT_ATOMS: atom_id res chain seq x y z
N MET A 1 11.66 8.66 -2.65
CA MET A 1 10.37 8.16 -2.13
C MET A 1 10.63 6.86 -1.36
N PRO A 2 9.75 6.45 -0.44
CA PRO A 2 9.93 5.20 0.30
C PRO A 2 9.80 4.00 -0.63
N LEU A 3 10.68 3.01 -0.47
CA LEU A 3 10.55 1.71 -1.16
C LEU A 3 9.42 0.88 -0.58
N TRP A 4 9.19 1.02 0.72
CA TRP A 4 8.13 0.36 1.47
C TRP A 4 7.77 1.16 2.71
N THR A 5 6.57 0.95 3.23
CA THR A 5 6.12 1.40 4.54
C THR A 5 5.35 0.26 5.19
N ALA A 6 5.59 0.00 6.47
CA ALA A 6 4.93 -1.05 7.23
C ALA A 6 4.23 -0.46 8.45
N TYR A 7 3.00 -0.89 8.70
CA TYR A 7 2.21 -0.49 9.87
C TYR A 7 1.22 -1.58 10.25
N THR A 8 0.78 -1.57 11.51
CA THR A 8 -0.20 -2.53 12.02
C THR A 8 -1.49 -1.78 12.34
N LEU A 9 -2.61 -2.31 11.85
CA LEU A 9 -3.95 -1.87 12.23
C LEU A 9 -4.51 -2.90 13.20
N SER A 10 -4.77 -2.47 14.43
CA SER A 10 -5.48 -3.29 15.41
C SER A 10 -6.96 -3.35 15.07
N ARG A 11 -7.65 -4.39 15.58
CA ARG A 11 -9.11 -4.40 15.62
C ARG A 11 -9.58 -3.20 16.44
N GLN A 12 -10.51 -2.40 15.91
CA GLN A 12 -11.11 -1.32 16.68
C GLN A 12 -12.03 -1.94 17.75
N GLU A 13 -11.54 -1.99 18.99
CA GLU A 13 -12.41 -2.04 20.17
C GLU A 13 -12.74 -0.58 20.53
N ASP A 14 -13.98 -0.15 20.27
CA ASP A 14 -14.60 1.12 20.66
C ASP A 14 -13.62 2.24 21.07
N THR A 15 -12.99 2.90 20.10
CA THR A 15 -12.20 4.12 20.37
C THR A 15 -13.04 5.36 20.13
N THR A 16 -13.14 6.16 21.19
CA THR A 16 -13.60 7.54 21.20
C THR A 16 -13.14 8.32 19.96
N PRO A 17 -14.01 9.14 19.34
CA PRO A 17 -13.66 9.87 18.14
C PRO A 17 -12.48 10.80 18.44
N ILE A 18 -11.37 10.59 17.73
CA ILE A 18 -10.28 11.56 17.66
C ILE A 18 -10.92 12.87 17.18
N PRO A 19 -10.77 14.00 17.89
CA PRO A 19 -11.42 15.24 17.50
C PRO A 19 -11.07 15.58 16.05
N GLU A 20 -12.11 15.78 15.24
CA GLU A 20 -12.00 16.21 13.85
C GLU A 20 -11.25 17.54 13.81
N VAL A 21 -9.97 17.49 13.45
CA VAL A 21 -9.29 18.68 12.93
C VAL A 21 -9.86 18.89 11.53
N SER A 22 -10.42 20.08 11.31
CA SER A 22 -11.20 20.45 10.13
C SER A 22 -10.69 19.83 8.82
N PRO A 23 -11.56 19.28 7.95
CA PRO A 23 -11.21 18.54 6.73
C PRO A 23 -10.60 19.42 5.60
N GLY A 24 -9.97 20.55 5.93
CA GLY A 24 -9.64 21.60 4.98
C GLY A 24 -8.19 21.73 4.53
N VAL A 25 -7.19 21.20 5.25
CA VAL A 25 -5.78 21.36 4.85
C VAL A 25 -4.95 20.13 5.23
N GLN A 26 -4.80 19.18 4.30
CA GLN A 26 -3.71 18.21 4.36
C GLN A 26 -2.38 18.98 4.23
N CYS A 27 -1.77 19.29 5.37
CA CYS A 27 -0.50 20.02 5.45
C CYS A 27 0.65 19.02 5.33
N ILE A 28 1.18 18.85 4.12
CA ILE A 28 2.42 18.10 3.91
C ILE A 28 3.60 18.92 4.41
N ARG A 29 4.49 18.27 5.18
CA ARG A 29 5.69 18.88 5.74
C ARG A 29 6.96 18.25 5.16
N VAL A 30 8.02 19.05 5.12
CA VAL A 30 9.35 18.53 4.78
C VAL A 30 9.86 17.64 5.90
N ASP A 31 10.60 16.59 5.55
CA ASP A 31 11.25 15.71 6.52
C ASP A 31 12.69 16.18 6.75
N PRO A 32 13.04 16.70 7.95
CA PRO A 32 14.38 17.22 8.21
C PRO A 32 15.48 16.15 8.19
N ARG A 33 15.11 14.86 8.24
CA ARG A 33 16.05 13.74 8.18
C ARG A 33 16.57 13.49 6.77
N VAL A 34 15.87 13.99 5.74
CA VAL A 34 16.23 13.80 4.33
C VAL A 34 16.59 15.15 3.71
N SER A 35 17.80 15.24 3.16
CA SER A 35 18.26 16.47 2.49
C SER A 35 17.34 16.85 1.32
N ALA A 36 17.19 18.15 1.07
CA ALA A 36 16.33 18.66 -0.02
C ALA A 36 16.67 18.07 -1.40
N ALA A 37 17.94 17.80 -1.71
CA ALA A 37 18.37 17.20 -2.97
C ALA A 37 17.88 15.75 -3.18
N HIS A 38 17.53 15.05 -2.11
CA HIS A 38 17.04 13.66 -2.12
C HIS A 38 15.57 13.56 -1.69
N SER A 39 14.91 14.71 -1.47
CA SER A 39 13.50 14.79 -1.11
C SER A 39 12.65 15.14 -2.33
N GLN A 40 11.40 14.71 -2.31
CA GLN A 40 10.39 15.22 -3.23
C GLN A 40 10.04 16.67 -2.84
N SER A 41 9.49 17.43 -3.79
CA SER A 41 9.01 18.79 -3.57
C SER A 41 7.51 18.88 -3.84
N CYS A 42 6.78 19.61 -3.00
CA CYS A 42 5.36 19.92 -3.24
C CYS A 42 5.15 20.65 -4.56
N THR A 43 6.12 21.46 -5.01
CA THR A 43 6.04 22.17 -6.29
C THR A 43 6.13 21.25 -7.50
N ALA A 44 6.77 20.08 -7.38
CA ALA A 44 6.88 19.12 -8.47
C ALA A 44 5.50 18.60 -8.91
N TYR A 45 4.59 18.41 -7.95
CA TYR A 45 3.21 18.00 -8.20
C TYR A 45 2.38 19.10 -8.88
N ASN A 46 2.68 20.38 -8.66
CA ASN A 46 2.01 21.48 -9.36
C ASN A 46 2.47 21.63 -10.82
N GLN A 47 3.67 21.15 -11.15
CA GLN A 47 4.25 21.26 -12.50
C GLN A 47 3.79 20.12 -13.42
N ASN A 48 3.41 18.97 -12.87
CA ASN A 48 2.89 17.83 -13.63
C ASN A 48 1.36 17.73 -13.47
N SER A 49 0.61 18.33 -14.41
CA SER A 49 -0.86 18.45 -14.33
C SER A 49 -1.62 17.12 -14.32
N GLN A 50 -0.96 16.00 -14.59
CA GLN A 50 -1.56 14.67 -14.64
C GLN A 50 -1.38 13.86 -13.35
N LEU A 51 -0.47 14.27 -12.46
CA LEU A 51 -0.14 13.52 -11.25
C LEU A 51 -0.52 14.29 -9.99
N THR A 52 -0.93 13.53 -8.98
CA THR A 52 -1.10 13.99 -7.60
C THR A 52 -0.15 13.20 -6.70
N TYR A 53 -0.29 13.35 -5.39
CA TYR A 53 0.38 12.50 -4.41
C TYR A 53 -0.64 11.66 -3.64
N GLY A 54 -0.22 10.48 -3.19
CA GLY A 54 -0.88 9.66 -2.18
C GLY A 54 0.09 9.33 -1.03
N PHE A 55 -0.44 8.80 0.06
CA PHE A 55 0.34 8.39 1.23
C PHE A 55 0.45 6.86 1.28
N LEU A 56 1.64 6.33 1.62
CA LEU A 56 1.78 4.89 1.89
C LEU A 56 1.20 4.53 3.26
N PHE A 57 1.46 5.35 4.29
CA PHE A 57 0.72 5.31 5.56
C PHE A 57 -0.28 6.48 5.62
N PRO A 58 -1.59 6.24 5.57
CA PRO A 58 -2.59 7.32 5.56
C PRO A 58 -2.64 8.04 6.93
N PRO A 59 -2.45 9.38 7.00
CA PRO A 59 -2.52 10.15 8.24
C PRO A 59 -3.84 10.00 9.01
N GLU A 60 -4.91 9.60 8.33
CA GLU A 60 -6.23 9.32 8.89
C GLU A 60 -6.26 8.05 9.77
N LEU A 61 -5.26 7.17 9.66
CA LEU A 61 -5.08 5.98 10.51
C LEU A 61 -4.13 6.24 11.69
N ALA A 62 -3.60 7.45 11.83
CA ALA A 62 -2.76 7.81 12.98
C ALA A 62 -3.58 7.83 14.28
N THR A 63 -3.01 7.30 15.36
CA THR A 63 -3.68 7.13 16.67
C THR A 63 -3.62 8.37 17.55
N SER A 64 -2.80 9.37 17.19
CA SER A 64 -2.65 10.63 17.93
C SER A 64 -2.44 11.81 16.98
N ALA A 65 -2.64 13.03 17.48
CA ALA A 65 -2.35 14.24 16.70
C ALA A 65 -0.86 14.35 16.32
N GLU A 66 0.04 13.93 17.21
CA GLU A 66 1.49 13.90 16.97
C GLU A 66 1.85 12.91 15.87
N SER A 67 1.36 11.67 15.95
CA SER A 67 1.61 10.66 14.92
C SER A 67 0.98 11.03 13.57
N ARG A 68 -0.11 11.82 13.56
CA ARG A 68 -0.68 12.38 12.33
C ARG A 68 0.28 13.38 11.66
N TYR A 69 0.99 14.19 12.44
CA TYR A 69 2.02 15.08 11.89
C TYR A 69 3.18 14.28 11.31
N ASP A 70 3.61 13.20 11.97
CA ASP A 70 4.66 12.31 11.48
C ASP A 70 4.24 11.58 10.19
N ALA A 71 2.96 11.22 10.07
CA ALA A 71 2.39 10.64 8.86
C ALA A 71 2.29 11.65 7.70
N SER A 72 2.21 12.94 8.00
CA SER A 72 2.05 14.02 7.01
C SER A 72 3.39 14.54 6.44
N LEU A 73 4.44 13.72 6.48
CA LEU A 73 5.75 14.05 5.92
C LEU A 73 5.81 13.75 4.41
N ILE A 74 6.55 14.58 3.67
CA ILE A 74 6.78 14.41 2.22
C ILE A 74 7.46 13.07 1.89
N THR A 75 8.22 12.51 2.83
CA THR A 75 8.88 11.20 2.74
C THR A 75 7.93 10.02 2.87
N ASN A 76 6.66 10.24 3.24
CA ASN A 76 5.59 9.25 3.21
C ASN A 76 4.71 9.37 1.94
N THR A 77 5.02 10.32 1.05
CA THR A 77 4.25 10.55 -0.18
C THR A 77 4.85 9.84 -1.39
N VAL A 78 3.97 9.43 -2.31
CA VAL A 78 4.31 8.79 -3.59
C VAL A 78 3.42 9.36 -4.71
N PRO A 79 3.91 9.47 -5.96
CA PRO A 79 3.14 10.08 -7.05
C PRO A 79 2.04 9.14 -7.54
N MET A 80 0.80 9.63 -7.53
CA MET A 80 -0.38 8.87 -7.91
C MET A 80 -1.23 9.61 -8.95
N TYR A 81 -1.65 8.90 -10.00
CA TYR A 81 -2.71 9.37 -10.88
C TYR A 81 -4.00 9.58 -10.10
N PRO A 82 -4.78 10.64 -10.39
CA PRO A 82 -6.06 10.89 -9.72
C PRO A 82 -7.04 9.71 -9.76
N ALA A 83 -7.10 8.99 -10.88
CA ALA A 83 -7.98 7.82 -11.05
C ALA A 83 -7.56 6.68 -10.10
N PHE A 84 -6.26 6.35 -10.09
CA PHE A 84 -5.69 5.35 -9.18
C PHE A 84 -5.84 5.74 -7.71
N LYS A 85 -5.70 7.03 -7.37
CA LYS A 85 -5.83 7.51 -6.00
C LYS A 85 -7.21 7.16 -5.39
N ARG A 86 -8.27 7.04 -6.21
CA ARG A 86 -9.60 6.59 -5.74
C ARG A 86 -9.56 5.13 -5.26
N ILE A 87 -9.00 4.24 -6.08
CA ILE A 87 -8.78 2.82 -5.74
C ILE A 87 -7.95 2.70 -4.46
N TRP A 88 -6.84 3.45 -4.41
CA TRP A 88 -5.92 3.44 -3.27
C TRP A 88 -6.58 3.92 -1.98
N SER A 89 -7.35 5.03 -2.06
CA SER A 89 -8.08 5.58 -0.92
C SER A 89 -9.13 4.59 -0.41
N TYR A 90 -9.86 3.93 -1.30
CA TYR A 90 -10.85 2.92 -0.92
C TYR A 90 -10.20 1.71 -0.24
N LEU A 91 -9.10 1.18 -0.80
CA LEU A 91 -8.32 0.11 -0.20
C LEU A 91 -7.90 0.47 1.23
N GLN A 92 -7.30 1.64 1.41
CA GLN A 92 -6.78 2.07 2.71
C GLN A 92 -7.86 2.42 3.73
N ALA A 93 -8.90 3.15 3.32
CA ALA A 93 -9.91 3.68 4.23
C ALA A 93 -10.99 2.64 4.59
N THR A 94 -11.32 1.74 3.66
CA THR A 94 -12.45 0.81 3.82
C THR A 94 -11.95 -0.62 3.99
N LEU A 95 -11.24 -1.17 3.01
CA LEU A 95 -10.93 -2.60 2.98
C LEU A 95 -9.93 -3.02 4.04
N LEU A 96 -8.83 -2.29 4.21
CA LEU A 96 -7.83 -2.64 5.22
C LEU A 96 -8.39 -2.57 6.65
N ARG A 97 -9.33 -1.66 6.92
CA ARG A 97 -10.06 -1.63 8.20
C ARG A 97 -10.96 -2.85 8.38
N ARG A 98 -11.76 -3.20 7.36
CA ARG A 98 -12.59 -4.41 7.37
C ARG A 98 -11.75 -5.69 7.58
N PHE A 99 -10.57 -5.76 6.96
CA PHE A 99 -9.63 -6.85 7.20
C PHE A 99 -9.07 -6.86 8.63
N ALA A 100 -8.73 -5.69 9.20
CA ALA A 100 -8.30 -5.59 10.59
C ALA A 100 -9.38 -6.08 11.55
N GLU A 101 -10.63 -5.65 11.35
CA GLU A 101 -11.78 -6.04 12.18
C GLU A 101 -12.02 -7.56 12.16
N ASN A 102 -12.03 -8.16 10.96
CA ASN A 102 -12.32 -9.57 10.78
C ASN A 102 -11.20 -10.51 11.24
N ASN A 103 -9.98 -9.99 11.46
CA ASN A 103 -8.79 -10.82 11.73
C ASN A 103 -8.08 -10.46 13.03
N ASN A 104 -8.75 -9.72 13.92
CA ASN A 104 -8.18 -9.26 15.19
C ASN A 104 -6.86 -8.48 15.01
N GLY A 105 -6.84 -7.65 13.96
CA GLY A 105 -5.71 -6.86 13.53
C GLY A 105 -4.94 -7.46 12.36
N VAL A 106 -4.32 -6.58 11.58
CA VAL A 106 -3.51 -6.94 10.42
C VAL A 106 -2.25 -6.08 10.35
N ASN A 107 -1.16 -6.64 9.85
CA ASN A 107 0.02 -5.89 9.44
C ASN A 107 -0.06 -5.62 7.94
N ILE A 108 0.29 -4.41 7.54
CA ILE A 108 0.26 -3.94 6.15
C ILE A 108 1.66 -3.51 5.77
N LEU A 109 2.13 -4.01 4.63
CA LEU A 109 3.30 -3.52 3.93
C LEU A 109 2.87 -2.98 2.58
N ALA A 110 3.17 -1.72 2.28
CA ALA A 110 2.81 -1.08 1.01
C ALA A 110 4.00 -0.39 0.38
N GLY A 111 4.03 -0.30 -0.95
CA GLY A 111 5.09 0.41 -1.66
C GLY A 111 4.90 0.48 -3.18
N PRO A 112 5.74 1.27 -3.88
CA PRO A 112 5.74 1.36 -5.33
C PRO A 112 6.47 0.19 -6.01
N VAL A 113 6.12 -0.08 -7.27
CA VAL A 113 6.79 -1.03 -8.16
C VAL A 113 7.21 -0.32 -9.44
N PHE A 114 8.43 -0.61 -9.91
CA PHE A 114 8.96 -0.12 -11.17
C PHE A 114 9.35 -1.31 -12.06
N ASP A 115 8.51 -1.59 -13.04
CA ASP A 115 8.66 -2.61 -14.08
C ASP A 115 8.17 -2.02 -15.42
N TYR A 116 8.99 -1.15 -16.00
CA TYR A 116 8.72 -0.44 -17.26
C TYR A 116 8.98 -1.29 -18.51
N ASN A 117 9.77 -2.36 -18.38
CA ASN A 117 10.01 -3.30 -19.47
C ASN A 117 9.04 -4.49 -19.46
N TYR A 118 8.20 -4.59 -18.43
CA TYR A 118 7.16 -5.60 -18.28
C TYR A 118 7.72 -7.03 -18.23
N ASP A 119 8.95 -7.19 -17.72
CA ASP A 119 9.60 -8.50 -17.60
C ASP A 119 9.30 -9.21 -16.26
N GLY A 120 8.51 -8.56 -15.39
CA GLY A 120 8.14 -9.08 -14.09
C GLY A 120 9.25 -8.98 -13.05
N LEU A 121 10.34 -8.24 -13.35
CA LEU A 121 11.47 -8.02 -12.45
C LEU A 121 11.56 -6.54 -12.09
N ARG A 122 12.21 -6.25 -10.96
CA ARG A 122 12.53 -4.89 -10.57
C ARG A 122 13.51 -4.24 -11.57
N ASP A 123 13.15 -3.09 -12.10
CA ASP A 123 14.05 -2.26 -12.89
C ASP A 123 15.20 -1.63 -12.09
N THR A 124 16.33 -1.41 -12.78
CA THR A 124 17.46 -0.65 -12.21
C THR A 124 17.16 0.85 -12.18
N ALA A 125 17.95 1.61 -11.41
CA ALA A 125 17.77 3.05 -11.30
C ALA A 125 17.95 3.77 -12.65
N GLU A 126 18.86 3.29 -13.48
CA GLU A 126 19.13 3.82 -14.82
C GLU A 126 17.90 3.65 -15.72
N LYS A 127 17.26 2.47 -15.66
CA LYS A 127 16.08 2.16 -16.45
C LYS A 127 14.86 2.97 -16.01
N ILE A 128 14.66 3.12 -14.70
CA ILE A 128 13.62 4.02 -14.16
C ILE A 128 13.83 5.45 -14.65
N GLN A 129 15.08 5.93 -14.69
CA GLN A 129 15.40 7.27 -15.17
C GLN A 129 15.19 7.43 -16.68
N GLU A 130 15.43 6.38 -17.47
CA GLU A 130 15.17 6.37 -18.91
C GLU A 130 13.68 6.53 -19.23
N PHE A 131 12.82 5.76 -18.55
CA PHE A 131 11.37 5.78 -18.80
C PHE A 131 10.63 6.91 -18.06
N SER A 132 11.13 7.35 -16.92
CA SER A 132 10.56 8.44 -16.12
C SER A 132 11.62 9.50 -15.80
N PRO A 133 12.06 10.29 -16.80
CA PRO A 133 13.17 11.24 -16.65
C PRO A 133 12.84 12.43 -15.75
N VAL A 134 11.54 12.69 -15.52
CA VAL A 134 11.07 13.78 -14.66
C VAL A 134 10.83 13.25 -13.25
N ALA A 135 11.40 13.93 -12.25
CA ALA A 135 11.18 13.60 -10.85
C ALA A 135 9.83 14.18 -10.34
N PRO A 136 9.12 13.47 -9.44
CA PRO A 136 9.43 12.13 -8.91
C PRO A 136 9.16 11.02 -9.94
N PRO A 137 9.94 9.91 -9.93
CA PRO A 137 9.72 8.81 -10.87
C PRO A 137 8.35 8.18 -10.62
N VAL A 138 7.62 7.88 -11.69
CA VAL A 138 6.24 7.37 -11.59
C VAL A 138 6.28 5.84 -11.45
N PRO A 139 5.66 5.23 -10.42
CA PRO A 139 5.56 3.77 -10.34
C PRO A 139 4.68 3.20 -11.45
N THR A 140 5.01 2.01 -11.92
CA THR A 140 4.17 1.23 -12.86
C THR A 140 3.01 0.55 -12.15
N HIS A 141 3.24 0.12 -10.92
CA HIS A 141 2.26 -0.51 -10.04
C HIS A 141 2.49 -0.05 -8.60
N TYR A 142 1.52 -0.34 -7.73
CA TYR A 142 1.67 -0.28 -6.29
C TYR A 142 1.33 -1.63 -5.70
N TYR A 143 2.11 -2.08 -4.72
CA TYR A 143 1.84 -3.33 -4.02
C TYR A 143 1.33 -3.08 -2.60
N THR A 144 0.52 -4.01 -2.11
CA THR A 144 0.13 -4.11 -0.70
C THR A 144 0.20 -5.58 -0.29
N VAL A 145 0.86 -5.89 0.82
CA VAL A 145 0.88 -7.21 1.46
C VAL A 145 0.21 -7.06 2.83
N VAL A 146 -0.93 -7.73 3.01
CA VAL A 146 -1.68 -7.78 4.26
C VAL A 146 -1.39 -9.10 4.94
N THR A 147 -0.92 -9.06 6.18
CA THR A 147 -0.59 -10.23 6.99
C THR A 147 -1.48 -10.27 8.22
N SER A 148 -2.10 -11.41 8.49
CA SER A 148 -2.88 -11.66 9.70
C SER A 148 -2.46 -12.97 10.35
N CYS A 149 -2.94 -13.22 11.56
CA CYS A 149 -2.86 -14.56 12.14
C CYS A 149 -3.84 -15.53 11.49
N GLN A 150 -3.45 -16.80 11.42
CA GLN A 150 -4.39 -17.88 11.10
C GLN A 150 -5.39 -18.10 12.24
N GLU A 151 -4.92 -18.00 13.49
CA GLU A 151 -5.77 -18.06 14.67
C GLU A 151 -6.41 -16.69 14.91
N MET A 152 -7.73 -16.56 14.71
CA MET A 152 -8.44 -15.27 14.81
C MET A 152 -8.41 -14.64 16.22
N ASN A 153 -8.03 -15.40 17.26
CA ASN A 153 -7.95 -14.91 18.63
C ASN A 153 -6.59 -14.29 18.99
N GLN A 154 -5.61 -14.33 18.07
CA GLN A 154 -4.27 -13.79 18.30
C GLN A 154 -4.06 -12.52 17.49
N THR A 155 -3.33 -11.57 18.06
CA THR A 155 -2.85 -10.40 17.34
C THR A 155 -1.64 -10.78 16.47
N VAL A 156 -1.35 -9.98 15.44
CA VAL A 156 -0.23 -10.23 14.53
C VAL A 156 1.14 -10.29 15.25
N GLU A 157 1.25 -9.63 16.40
CA GLU A 157 2.47 -9.61 17.22
C GLU A 157 2.67 -10.90 18.03
N GLU A 158 1.57 -11.57 18.39
CA GLU A 158 1.55 -12.78 19.24
C GLU A 158 1.51 -14.08 18.42
N CYS A 159 1.54 -13.96 17.09
CA CYS A 159 1.34 -15.04 16.16
C CYS A 159 2.43 -16.13 16.26
N GLY A 160 2.13 -17.23 16.94
CA GLY A 160 3.12 -18.26 17.27
C GLY A 160 3.27 -19.39 16.25
N ARG A 161 2.23 -19.67 15.44
CA ARG A 161 2.16 -20.94 14.67
C ARG A 161 1.79 -20.83 13.19
N GLY A 162 1.13 -19.76 12.75
CA GLY A 162 0.72 -19.64 11.35
C GLY A 162 0.28 -18.24 10.96
N LEU A 163 0.80 -17.77 9.82
CA LEU A 163 0.43 -16.51 9.19
C LEU A 163 -0.53 -16.76 8.02
N ARG A 164 -1.41 -15.80 7.78
CA ARG A 164 -2.21 -15.73 6.56
C ARG A 164 -1.84 -14.45 5.83
N VAL A 165 -1.72 -14.54 4.51
CA VAL A 165 -1.32 -13.42 3.66
C VAL A 165 -2.34 -13.19 2.56
N LEU A 166 -2.55 -11.92 2.24
CA LEU A 166 -3.30 -11.44 1.09
C LEU A 166 -2.49 -10.31 0.47
N SER A 167 -2.13 -10.45 -0.82
CA SER A 167 -1.31 -9.44 -1.48
C SER A 167 -1.94 -8.98 -2.78
N PHE A 168 -1.68 -7.73 -3.13
CA PHE A 168 -2.15 -7.08 -4.35
C PHE A 168 -0.99 -6.42 -5.07
N ILE A 169 -1.01 -6.43 -6.41
CA ILE A 169 -0.11 -5.65 -7.27
C ILE A 169 -0.98 -4.87 -8.24
N LEU A 170 -1.24 -3.60 -7.92
CA LEU A 170 -2.25 -2.79 -8.56
C LEU A 170 -1.64 -1.93 -9.67
N PRO A 171 -2.18 -2.00 -10.90
CA PRO A 171 -1.67 -1.21 -12.03
C PRO A 171 -1.92 0.29 -11.79
N HIS A 172 -0.85 1.08 -11.89
CA HIS A 172 -0.90 2.50 -11.64
C HIS A 172 -1.26 3.26 -12.93
N ARG A 173 -2.56 3.41 -13.20
CA ARG A 173 -3.09 3.95 -14.45
C ARG A 173 -3.72 5.34 -14.30
N ALA A 174 -3.71 6.11 -15.40
CA ALA A 174 -4.31 7.44 -15.48
C ALA A 174 -5.85 7.45 -15.53
N ASP A 175 -6.45 6.31 -15.88
CA ASP A 175 -7.89 6.08 -15.95
C ASP A 175 -8.27 4.74 -15.30
N ASN A 176 -9.58 4.54 -15.09
CA ASN A 176 -10.15 3.30 -14.56
C ASN A 176 -10.90 2.53 -15.67
N SER A 177 -10.39 2.57 -16.91
CA SER A 177 -11.04 1.91 -18.06
C SER A 177 -11.09 0.39 -17.94
N GLU A 178 -10.21 -0.22 -17.15
CA GLU A 178 -10.25 -1.64 -16.80
C GLU A 178 -11.51 -2.03 -16.03
N ALA A 179 -12.01 -1.13 -15.19
CA ALA A 179 -13.29 -1.24 -14.52
C ALA A 179 -14.45 -0.66 -15.36
N CYS A 180 -14.27 -0.57 -16.69
CA CYS A 180 -15.23 -0.02 -17.65
C CYS A 180 -15.71 1.42 -17.33
N ASN A 181 -14.93 2.21 -16.58
CA ASN A 181 -15.34 3.51 -16.05
C ASN A 181 -16.72 3.43 -15.37
N SER A 182 -16.96 2.37 -14.60
CA SER A 182 -18.26 2.13 -13.96
C SER A 182 -18.75 3.36 -13.20
N VAL A 183 -20.00 3.74 -13.49
CA VAL A 183 -20.77 4.77 -12.75
C VAL A 183 -21.45 4.17 -11.52
N GLU A 184 -21.28 2.87 -11.28
CA GLU A 184 -21.78 2.20 -10.08
C GLU A 184 -21.02 2.62 -8.82
N ASP A 185 -21.53 2.19 -7.68
CA ASP A 185 -20.92 2.46 -6.38
C ASP A 185 -19.45 2.00 -6.35
N GLU A 186 -18.55 2.87 -5.87
CA GLU A 186 -17.12 2.62 -5.75
C GLU A 186 -16.81 1.31 -5.01
N LEU A 187 -17.71 0.90 -4.10
CA LEU A 187 -17.60 -0.36 -3.37
C LEU A 187 -17.44 -1.60 -4.28
N HIS A 188 -18.22 -1.71 -5.36
CA HIS A 188 -18.32 -2.98 -6.11
C HIS A 188 -17.16 -3.16 -7.08
N TRP A 189 -16.94 -2.17 -7.96
CA TRP A 189 -15.94 -2.31 -9.02
C TRP A 189 -14.50 -2.26 -8.49
N VAL A 190 -14.24 -1.53 -7.39
CA VAL A 190 -12.91 -1.50 -6.78
C VAL A 190 -12.56 -2.86 -6.19
N GLU A 191 -13.49 -3.51 -5.47
CA GLU A 191 -13.23 -4.82 -4.90
C GLU A 191 -12.97 -5.87 -5.99
N ASP A 192 -13.74 -5.87 -7.07
CA ASP A 192 -13.52 -6.81 -8.17
C ASP A 192 -12.18 -6.56 -8.89
N LEU A 193 -11.77 -5.29 -9.06
CA LEU A 193 -10.45 -4.96 -9.58
C LEU A 193 -9.33 -5.45 -8.64
N LEU A 194 -9.48 -5.29 -7.33
CA LEU A 194 -8.51 -5.78 -6.36
C LEU A 194 -8.41 -7.31 -6.38
N LYS A 195 -9.53 -8.02 -6.47
CA LYS A 195 -9.56 -9.49 -6.63
C LYS A 195 -8.89 -9.94 -7.93
N LEU A 196 -9.03 -9.17 -9.01
CA LEU A 196 -8.34 -9.47 -10.27
C LEU A 196 -6.81 -9.34 -10.15
N HIS A 197 -6.35 -8.37 -9.36
CA HIS A 197 -4.94 -8.03 -9.16
C HIS A 197 -4.33 -8.63 -7.89
N THR A 198 -4.89 -9.74 -7.40
CA THR A 198 -4.31 -10.52 -6.32
C THR A 198 -3.00 -11.15 -6.78
N ALA A 199 -1.99 -11.17 -5.91
CA ALA A 199 -0.68 -11.71 -6.21
C ALA A 199 -0.14 -12.56 -5.06
N ARG A 200 0.89 -13.36 -5.34
CA ARG A 200 1.66 -14.03 -4.30
C ARG A 200 2.59 -13.01 -3.67
N VAL A 201 2.98 -13.23 -2.41
CA VAL A 201 4.05 -12.42 -1.81
C VAL A 201 5.35 -12.56 -2.62
N ARG A 202 5.58 -13.73 -3.22
CA ARG A 202 6.75 -13.97 -4.07
C ARG A 202 6.78 -13.04 -5.29
N ASP A 203 5.64 -12.71 -5.88
CA ASP A 203 5.57 -11.79 -7.02
C ASP A 203 5.98 -10.38 -6.59
N VAL A 204 5.52 -9.94 -5.42
CA VAL A 204 5.95 -8.68 -4.79
C VAL A 204 7.46 -8.67 -4.55
N GLU A 205 8.05 -9.74 -4.01
CA GLU A 205 9.50 -9.82 -3.78
C GLU A 205 10.31 -9.69 -5.08
N ILE A 206 9.88 -10.35 -6.16
CA ILE A 206 10.58 -10.32 -7.44
C ILE A 206 10.52 -8.91 -8.05
N LEU A 207 9.34 -8.27 -8.02
CA LEU A 207 9.11 -6.94 -8.59
C LEU A 207 9.73 -5.79 -7.79
N THR A 208 9.99 -6.00 -6.49
CA THR A 208 10.54 -4.97 -5.60
C THR A 208 11.99 -5.20 -5.18
N GLY A 209 12.49 -6.43 -5.34
CA GLY A 209 13.77 -6.88 -4.82
C GLY A 209 13.82 -6.97 -3.28
N LEU A 210 12.67 -6.96 -2.61
CA LEU A 210 12.57 -7.16 -1.16
C LEU A 210 12.59 -8.66 -0.81
N ASP A 211 13.00 -8.98 0.41
CA ASP A 211 12.93 -10.33 0.98
C ASP A 211 12.16 -10.25 2.31
N LEU A 212 10.92 -10.73 2.31
CA LEU A 212 9.96 -10.58 3.40
C LEU A 212 10.03 -11.76 4.39
N TYR A 213 9.50 -11.56 5.60
CA TYR A 213 9.37 -12.60 6.63
C TYR A 213 10.68 -13.26 7.11
N ARG A 214 11.84 -12.59 6.97
CA ARG A 214 13.15 -13.12 7.39
C ARG A 214 13.29 -13.38 8.89
N SER A 215 12.55 -12.64 9.72
CA SER A 215 12.62 -12.71 11.19
C SER A 215 11.40 -13.42 11.80
N THR A 216 10.69 -14.24 11.03
CA THR A 216 9.57 -15.02 11.55
C THR A 216 10.05 -16.29 12.27
N ASN A 217 9.23 -16.80 13.19
CA ASN A 217 9.49 -18.09 13.84
C ASN A 217 9.09 -19.30 12.97
N LEU A 218 8.69 -19.07 11.72
CA LEU A 218 8.31 -20.11 10.78
C LEU A 218 9.56 -20.83 10.25
N THR A 219 9.41 -22.12 9.93
CA THR A 219 10.47 -22.85 9.23
C THR A 219 10.67 -22.30 7.82
N TYR A 220 11.86 -22.51 7.24
CA TYR A 220 12.16 -22.04 5.88
C TYR A 220 11.13 -22.51 4.85
N THR A 221 10.74 -23.79 4.89
CA THR A 221 9.75 -24.35 3.96
C THR A 221 8.35 -23.77 4.19
N SER A 222 7.95 -23.55 5.45
CA SER A 222 6.69 -22.87 5.78
C SER A 222 6.68 -21.42 5.26
N THR A 223 7.80 -20.69 5.39
CA THR A 223 7.94 -19.34 4.86
C THR A 223 7.88 -19.32 3.34
N LEU A 224 8.52 -20.25 2.64
CA LEU A 224 8.39 -20.36 1.19
C LEU A 224 6.96 -20.68 0.77
N SER A 225 6.30 -21.63 1.45
CA SER A 225 4.91 -21.99 1.20
C SER A 225 3.98 -20.78 1.39
N LEU A 226 4.19 -20.00 2.44
CA LEU A 226 3.48 -18.74 2.69
C LEU A 226 3.70 -17.76 1.54
N LYS A 227 4.95 -17.61 1.08
CA LYS A 227 5.30 -16.66 0.02
C LYS A 227 4.72 -17.03 -1.35
N THR A 228 4.59 -18.32 -1.65
CA THR A 228 4.08 -18.81 -2.93
C THR A 228 2.57 -19.04 -2.95
N TYR A 229 1.89 -18.90 -1.80
CA TYR A 229 0.44 -18.99 -1.71
C TYR A 229 -0.21 -17.82 -2.47
N MET A 230 -1.25 -18.12 -3.24
CA MET A 230 -2.10 -17.15 -3.93
C MET A 230 -3.50 -17.27 -3.34
N HIS A 231 -4.03 -16.16 -2.83
CA HIS A 231 -5.40 -16.13 -2.32
C HIS A 231 -6.39 -16.15 -3.49
N THR A 232 -7.44 -16.94 -3.38
CA THR A 232 -8.55 -17.01 -4.33
C THR A 232 -9.85 -16.63 -3.61
N PHE A 233 -10.73 -15.92 -4.31
CA PHE A 233 -12.00 -15.40 -3.78
C PHE A 233 -13.22 -16.23 -4.19
N GLU A 234 -13.01 -17.45 -4.65
CA GLU A 234 -14.10 -18.36 -5.03
C GLU A 234 -14.95 -18.68 -3.79
N SER A 235 -16.27 -18.64 -3.94
CA SER A 235 -17.20 -19.17 -2.95
C SER A 235 -17.10 -20.70 -2.94
N ASP A 236 -17.07 -21.29 -1.75
CA ASP A 236 -17.30 -22.73 -1.57
C ASP A 236 -18.77 -23.04 -1.91
N ASP A 237 -19.13 -23.03 -3.19
CA ASP A 237 -20.43 -23.47 -3.72
C ASP A 237 -20.43 -25.00 -4.01
#